data_AF-A0A0G0JJX8-F1
#
_entry.id   AF-A0A0G0JJX8-F1
#
_cell.length_a   1.000
_cell.length_b   1.000
_cell.length_c   1.000
_cell.angle_alpha   90.00
_cell.angle_beta   90.00
_cell.angle_gamma   90.00
#
_symmetry.space_group_name_H-M   'P 1'
#
loop_
_entity.id
_entity.type
_entity.pdbx_description
1 polymer ?
#
loop_
_entity_poly.entity_id
_entity_poly.type
_entity_poly.pdbx_seq_one_letter_code
_entity_poly.pdbx_strand_id
1 'polypeptide(L)'
;MDLLKKIFIFVLFLFPLGEIARIDFGNGVALKPLDIGVGVLVSSWLAFKLFNKQKIRQKNIYIPALLFSLSGFFSLTVGNLQLSLNEFLISFLYLLRWLAYAGVFFVISDFDNDFKKKISNTLIIVGSLVVGLGYLQYFFYSNLRNLYYLGWDEHMHRMFSVFLDPNFAGAFFVLFFLFLIGVFLKNKNISAGILLMLTLGAVFLTFSRSALIMLIISSSLLFVLMHKKIWIAILFGITILVITMSSRYFSIENINLFRIVSSEARLATAKEAVRIILSRPIFGVGFNSYRYAKLDYGLRNNKLYLISHADAGVDNSFLFVAATTGIVGFILYLFLWFRIFKIASILAIASIAGIFINSLFINSLFYPFIMLWLWIIIAIKVNR
;
A
#
# COMPACT_ATOMS: atom_id res chain seq x y z
N MET A 1 5.98 28.10 2.77
CA MET A 1 6.60 26.77 2.98
C MET A 1 6.31 26.19 4.36
N ASP A 2 6.39 26.97 5.44
CA ASP A 2 6.18 26.44 6.80
C ASP A 2 4.77 25.93 7.08
N LEU A 3 3.74 26.54 6.47
CA LEU A 3 2.37 26.02 6.54
C LEU A 3 2.30 24.60 5.95
N LEU A 4 2.91 24.35 4.79
CA LEU A 4 2.94 23.00 4.17
C LEU A 4 3.66 22.00 5.05
N LYS A 5 4.74 22.40 5.73
CA LYS A 5 5.44 21.57 6.72
C LYS A 5 4.50 21.17 7.87
N LYS A 6 3.72 22.13 8.41
CA LYS A 6 2.74 21.86 9.47
C LYS A 6 1.63 20.93 9.01
N ILE A 7 1.05 21.20 7.83
CA ILE A 7 0.01 20.33 7.22
C ILE A 7 0.56 18.92 7.03
N PHE A 8 1.79 18.77 6.52
CA PHE A 8 2.39 17.46 6.30
C PHE A 8 2.53 16.65 7.60
N ILE A 9 3.02 17.27 8.68
CA ILE A 9 3.10 16.60 9.98
C ILE A 9 1.71 16.20 10.49
N PHE A 10 0.71 17.07 10.33
CA PHE A 10 -0.67 16.75 10.67
C PHE A 10 -1.18 15.52 9.89
N VAL A 11 -0.94 15.45 8.58
CA VAL A 11 -1.29 14.28 7.75
C VAL A 11 -0.64 13.00 8.26
N LEU A 12 0.61 13.05 8.72
CA LEU A 12 1.26 11.87 9.31
C LEU A 12 0.56 11.40 10.59
N PHE A 13 0.03 12.31 11.40
CA PHE A 13 -0.74 11.96 12.60
C PHE A 13 -2.18 11.50 12.31
N LEU A 14 -2.70 11.67 11.10
CA LEU A 14 -3.94 11.01 10.66
C LEU A 14 -3.71 9.54 10.29
N PHE A 15 -2.46 9.14 10.02
CA PHE A 15 -2.14 7.78 9.60
C PHE A 15 -2.57 6.70 10.61
N PRO A 16 -2.32 6.83 11.93
CA PRO A 16 -2.74 5.83 12.92
C PRO A 16 -4.25 5.73 13.12
N LEU A 17 -5.07 6.62 12.55
CA LEU A 17 -6.52 6.47 12.59
C LEU A 17 -7.00 5.33 11.67
N GLY A 18 -6.22 4.99 10.65
CA GLY A 18 -6.46 3.83 9.80
C GLY A 18 -7.83 3.80 9.14
N GLU A 19 -8.34 2.59 8.95
CA GLU A 19 -9.71 2.31 8.50
C GLU A 19 -10.75 2.52 9.60
N ILE A 20 -10.33 2.68 10.86
CA ILE A 20 -11.26 2.88 12.00
C ILE A 20 -12.01 4.21 11.86
N ALA A 21 -11.34 5.25 11.35
CA ALA A 21 -11.95 6.55 11.09
C ALA A 21 -12.55 6.69 9.68
N ARG A 22 -12.74 5.58 8.96
CA ARG A 22 -13.35 5.58 7.62
C ARG A 22 -14.81 6.04 7.71
N ILE A 23 -15.21 6.90 6.78
CA ILE A 23 -16.60 7.35 6.61
C ILE A 23 -17.12 6.75 5.30
N ASP A 24 -18.13 5.88 5.41
CA ASP A 24 -18.81 5.26 4.27
C ASP A 24 -19.99 6.11 3.82
N PHE A 25 -20.00 6.50 2.54
CA PHE A 25 -21.08 7.30 1.94
C PHE A 25 -22.09 6.44 1.16
N GLY A 26 -21.96 5.10 1.24
CA GLY A 26 -22.74 4.17 0.42
C GLY A 26 -22.21 4.06 -1.01
N ASN A 27 -22.82 3.17 -1.81
CA ASN A 27 -22.46 2.93 -3.22
C ASN A 27 -20.98 2.61 -3.48
N GLY A 28 -20.31 2.04 -2.49
CA GLY A 28 -18.89 1.68 -2.59
C GLY A 28 -17.91 2.86 -2.48
N VAL A 29 -18.38 4.05 -2.06
CA VAL A 29 -17.53 5.22 -1.82
C VAL A 29 -17.24 5.36 -0.33
N ALA A 30 -15.96 5.45 -0.01
CA ALA A 30 -15.49 5.72 1.34
C ALA A 30 -14.37 6.74 1.32
N LEU A 31 -14.40 7.67 2.27
CA LEU A 31 -13.32 8.62 2.50
C LEU A 31 -12.76 8.44 3.90
N LYS A 32 -11.44 8.57 3.99
CA LYS A 32 -10.71 8.54 5.25
C LYS A 32 -10.23 9.95 5.56
N PRO A 33 -10.07 10.32 6.84
CA PRO A 33 -9.40 11.56 7.21
C PRO A 33 -8.03 11.70 6.53
N LEU A 34 -7.33 10.58 6.35
CA LEU A 34 -6.06 10.55 5.62
C LEU A 34 -6.20 10.99 4.16
N ASP A 35 -7.24 10.54 3.45
CA ASP A 35 -7.48 10.92 2.05
C ASP A 35 -7.70 12.44 1.94
N ILE A 36 -8.50 13.00 2.86
CA ILE A 36 -8.78 14.44 2.93
C ILE A 36 -7.48 15.22 3.24
N GLY A 37 -6.72 14.77 4.24
CA GLY A 37 -5.46 15.41 4.62
C GLY A 37 -4.43 15.42 3.49
N VAL A 38 -4.28 14.31 2.78
CA VAL A 38 -3.39 14.22 1.60
C VAL A 38 -3.89 15.13 0.47
N GLY A 39 -5.20 15.15 0.21
CA GLY A 39 -5.82 16.05 -0.77
C GLY A 39 -5.56 17.53 -0.46
N VAL A 40 -5.77 17.96 0.79
CA VAL A 40 -5.49 19.32 1.25
C VAL A 40 -4.01 19.66 1.12
N LEU A 41 -3.12 18.76 1.52
CA LEU A 41 -1.67 18.96 1.42
C LEU A 41 -1.22 19.20 -0.02
N VAL A 42 -1.59 18.30 -0.94
CA VAL A 42 -1.15 18.38 -2.34
C VAL A 42 -1.79 19.55 -3.06
N SER A 43 -3.07 19.84 -2.81
CA SER A 43 -3.74 21.00 -3.39
C SER A 43 -3.12 22.31 -2.90
N SER A 44 -2.81 22.41 -1.61
CA SER A 44 -2.12 23.57 -1.03
C SER A 44 -0.71 23.75 -1.61
N TRP A 45 0.01 22.64 -1.85
CA TRP A 45 1.33 22.68 -2.47
C TRP A 45 1.27 23.10 -3.95
N LEU A 46 0.30 22.58 -4.72
CA LEU A 46 0.06 23.00 -6.10
C LEU A 46 -0.29 24.48 -6.18
N ALA A 47 -1.20 24.96 -5.33
CA ALA A 47 -1.54 26.37 -5.23
C ALA A 47 -0.28 27.22 -4.90
N PHE A 48 0.52 26.80 -3.92
CA PHE A 48 1.79 27.46 -3.58
C PHE A 48 2.76 27.53 -4.77
N LYS A 49 2.86 26.47 -5.59
CA LYS A 49 3.69 26.46 -6.80
C LYS A 49 3.16 27.40 -7.88
N LEU A 50 1.85 27.40 -8.11
CA LEU A 50 1.19 28.26 -9.09
C LEU A 50 1.33 29.75 -8.72
N PHE A 51 1.00 30.13 -7.48
CA PHE A 51 1.12 31.52 -7.02
C PHE A 51 2.54 32.06 -7.10
N ASN A 52 3.54 31.22 -6.79
CA ASN A 52 4.95 31.63 -6.85
C ASN A 52 5.62 31.35 -8.21
N LYS A 53 4.85 30.92 -9.23
CA LYS A 53 5.35 30.55 -10.58
C LYS A 53 6.55 29.60 -10.55
N GLN A 54 6.57 28.68 -9.58
CA GLN A 54 7.66 27.72 -9.40
C GLN A 54 7.40 26.43 -10.19
N LYS A 55 8.44 25.93 -10.87
CA LYS A 55 8.36 24.63 -11.54
C LYS A 55 8.33 23.48 -10.53
N ILE A 56 7.65 22.40 -10.92
CA ILE A 56 7.67 21.12 -10.19
C ILE A 56 9.05 20.47 -10.40
N ARG A 57 9.71 20.12 -9.29
CA ARG A 57 10.99 19.40 -9.31
C ARG A 57 10.80 17.94 -9.72
N GLN A 58 11.89 17.24 -10.03
CA GLN A 58 11.86 15.81 -10.39
C GLN A 58 11.04 15.51 -11.67
N LYS A 59 11.36 16.23 -12.77
CA LYS A 59 10.79 16.01 -14.11
C LYS A 59 10.83 14.57 -14.57
N ASN A 60 11.87 13.85 -14.16
CA ASN A 60 12.07 12.45 -14.47
C ASN A 60 11.01 11.51 -13.87
N ILE A 61 10.22 11.97 -12.89
CA ILE A 61 9.16 11.21 -12.23
C ILE A 61 7.78 11.80 -12.49
N TYR A 62 7.61 13.13 -12.46
CA TYR A 62 6.27 13.71 -12.68
C TYR A 62 5.75 13.43 -14.09
N ILE A 63 6.62 13.39 -15.11
CA ILE A 63 6.18 13.07 -16.48
C ILE A 63 5.66 11.63 -16.55
N PRO A 64 6.41 10.59 -16.15
CA PRO A 64 5.87 9.22 -16.12
C PRO A 64 4.59 9.08 -15.30
N ALA A 65 4.50 9.74 -14.13
CA ALA A 65 3.30 9.70 -13.30
C ALA A 65 2.10 10.33 -14.02
N LEU A 66 2.30 11.49 -14.67
CA LEU A 66 1.28 12.15 -15.47
C LEU A 66 0.86 11.31 -16.67
N LEU A 67 1.81 10.71 -17.40
CA LEU A 67 1.52 9.84 -18.54
C LEU A 67 0.69 8.63 -18.12
N PHE A 68 1.05 7.98 -17.01
CA PHE A 68 0.25 6.89 -16.46
C PHE A 68 -1.17 7.37 -16.10
N SER A 69 -1.31 8.49 -15.40
CA SER A 69 -2.62 9.01 -15.04
C SER A 69 -3.46 9.43 -16.24
N LEU A 70 -2.86 10.06 -17.25
CA LEU A 70 -3.53 10.38 -18.51
C LEU A 70 -3.98 9.11 -19.24
N SER A 71 -3.15 8.06 -19.25
CA SER A 71 -3.55 6.77 -19.83
C SER A 71 -4.71 6.12 -19.08
N GLY A 72 -4.73 6.24 -17.74
CA GLY A 72 -5.84 5.76 -16.90
C GLY A 72 -7.13 6.55 -17.13
N PHE A 73 -7.03 7.87 -17.28
CA PHE A 73 -8.17 8.72 -17.63
C PHE A 73 -8.70 8.40 -19.03
N PHE A 74 -7.82 8.30 -20.02
CA PHE A 74 -8.18 7.94 -21.39
C PHE A 74 -8.87 6.56 -21.43
N SER A 75 -8.28 5.59 -20.73
CA SER A 75 -8.88 4.26 -20.54
C SER A 75 -10.28 4.34 -19.91
N LEU A 76 -10.49 5.18 -18.90
CA LEU A 76 -11.80 5.35 -18.27
C LEU A 76 -12.84 5.92 -19.25
N THR A 77 -12.44 6.83 -20.14
CA THR A 77 -13.33 7.42 -21.15
C THR A 77 -13.61 6.50 -22.34
N VAL A 78 -12.64 5.67 -22.74
CA VAL A 78 -12.71 4.84 -23.97
C VAL A 78 -13.00 3.37 -23.66
N GLY A 79 -12.94 2.97 -22.39
CA GLY A 79 -13.02 1.58 -21.91
C GLY A 79 -14.28 0.79 -22.28
N ASN A 80 -15.23 1.43 -22.97
CA ASN A 80 -16.41 0.84 -23.60
C ASN A 80 -17.26 -0.01 -22.65
N LEU A 81 -17.13 0.22 -21.34
CA LEU A 81 -18.12 -0.15 -20.34
C LEU A 81 -19.22 0.91 -20.41
N GLN A 82 -20.48 0.48 -20.41
CA GLN A 82 -21.62 1.39 -20.25
C GLN A 82 -21.72 1.82 -18.78
N LEU A 83 -20.72 2.57 -18.31
CA LEU A 83 -20.71 3.11 -16.96
C LEU A 83 -21.79 4.18 -16.85
N SER A 84 -22.59 4.09 -15.79
CA SER A 84 -23.40 5.23 -15.37
C SER A 84 -22.51 6.41 -14.96
N LEU A 85 -23.06 7.63 -14.98
CA LEU A 85 -22.32 8.84 -14.58
C LEU A 85 -21.72 8.70 -13.18
N ASN A 86 -22.45 8.08 -12.24
CA ASN A 86 -21.97 7.85 -10.89
C ASN A 86 -20.77 6.91 -10.86
N GLU A 87 -20.82 5.79 -11.58
CA GLU A 87 -19.72 4.82 -11.63
C GLU A 87 -18.47 5.41 -12.27
N PHE A 88 -18.64 6.19 -13.34
CA PHE A 88 -17.56 6.95 -13.96
C PHE A 88 -16.91 7.94 -12.98
N LEU A 89 -17.72 8.73 -12.26
CA LEU A 89 -17.23 9.69 -11.27
C LEU A 89 -16.49 9.00 -10.12
N ILE A 90 -17.01 7.87 -9.63
CA ILE A 90 -16.35 7.08 -8.59
C ILE A 90 -14.98 6.60 -9.08
N SER A 91 -14.91 5.94 -10.23
CA SER A 91 -13.66 5.48 -10.83
C SER A 91 -12.66 6.63 -11.06
N PHE A 92 -13.14 7.79 -11.49
CA PHE A 92 -12.31 9.00 -11.65
C PHE A 92 -11.77 9.54 -10.31
N LEU A 93 -12.57 9.55 -9.24
CA LEU A 93 -12.12 9.94 -7.90
C LEU A 93 -10.99 9.04 -7.38
N TYR A 94 -11.01 7.74 -7.71
CA TYR A 94 -9.90 6.84 -7.37
C TYR A 94 -8.61 7.15 -8.13
N LEU A 95 -8.71 7.62 -9.39
CA LEU A 95 -7.56 8.11 -10.15
C LEU A 95 -6.99 9.40 -9.53
N LEU A 96 -7.86 10.33 -9.15
CA LEU A 96 -7.47 11.55 -8.43
C LEU A 96 -6.83 11.23 -7.07
N ARG A 97 -7.38 10.25 -6.34
CA ARG A 97 -6.78 9.75 -5.10
C ARG A 97 -5.36 9.23 -5.35
N TRP A 98 -5.19 8.36 -6.34
CA TRP A 98 -3.86 7.84 -6.68
C TRP A 98 -2.86 8.98 -7.00
N LEU A 99 -3.29 9.96 -7.79
CA LEU A 99 -2.51 11.17 -8.11
C LEU A 99 -2.16 11.98 -6.87
N ALA A 100 -3.09 12.16 -5.93
CA ALA A 100 -2.85 12.88 -4.69
C ALA A 100 -1.80 12.16 -3.82
N TYR A 101 -1.90 10.84 -3.66
CA TYR A 101 -0.91 10.07 -2.91
C TYR A 101 0.48 10.09 -3.59
N ALA A 102 0.54 9.97 -4.92
CA ALA A 102 1.80 10.16 -5.66
C ALA A 102 2.33 11.60 -5.54
N GLY A 103 1.43 12.58 -5.46
CA GLY A 103 1.72 13.99 -5.24
C GLY A 103 2.60 14.27 -4.02
N VAL A 104 2.43 13.48 -2.95
CA VAL A 104 3.20 13.59 -1.70
C VAL A 104 4.71 13.49 -1.95
N PHE A 105 5.15 12.68 -2.91
CA PHE A 105 6.56 12.57 -3.28
C PHE A 105 7.15 13.94 -3.69
N PHE A 106 6.40 14.71 -4.50
CA PHE A 106 6.84 16.03 -4.97
C PHE A 106 6.80 17.08 -3.87
N VAL A 107 5.80 17.03 -2.99
CA VAL A 107 5.73 17.90 -1.81
C VAL A 107 6.99 17.74 -0.95
N ILE A 108 7.36 16.49 -0.63
CA ILE A 108 8.53 16.20 0.21
C ILE A 108 9.85 16.54 -0.51
N SER A 109 9.90 16.37 -1.83
CA SER A 109 11.07 16.72 -2.63
C SER A 109 11.41 18.23 -2.58
N ASP A 110 10.44 19.08 -2.27
CA ASP A 110 10.65 20.52 -2.10
C ASP A 110 11.09 20.92 -0.68
N PHE A 111 10.93 20.05 0.32
CA PHE A 111 11.36 20.34 1.68
C PHE A 111 12.89 20.26 1.83
N ASP A 112 13.41 21.06 2.76
CA ASP A 112 14.83 21.05 3.14
C ASP A 112 15.22 19.77 3.91
N ASN A 113 16.53 19.51 3.95
CA ASN A 113 17.08 18.29 4.54
C ASN A 113 16.84 18.20 6.05
N ASP A 114 16.78 19.32 6.76
CA ASP A 114 16.52 19.31 8.21
C ASP A 114 15.06 18.94 8.49
N PHE A 115 14.13 19.46 7.69
CA PHE A 115 12.75 18.99 7.75
C PHE A 115 12.61 17.52 7.36
N LYS A 116 13.33 17.02 6.35
CA LYS A 116 13.34 15.58 6.01
C LYS A 116 13.84 14.68 7.14
N LYS A 117 14.80 15.14 7.96
CA LYS A 117 15.19 14.46 9.21
C LYS A 117 14.04 14.45 10.21
N LYS A 118 13.33 15.58 10.38
CA LYS A 118 12.14 15.67 11.24
C LYS A 118 11.05 14.69 10.78
N ILE A 119 10.78 14.59 9.47
CA ILE A 119 9.86 13.59 8.90
C ILE A 119 10.27 12.18 9.32
N SER A 120 11.55 11.84 9.20
CA SER A 120 12.06 10.51 9.58
C SER A 120 11.78 10.21 11.06
N ASN A 121 11.98 11.18 11.95
CA ASN A 121 11.65 11.01 13.38
C ASN A 121 10.14 10.85 13.61
N THR A 122 9.31 11.63 12.90
CA THR A 122 7.84 11.52 12.98
C THR A 122 7.36 10.16 12.46
N LEU A 123 7.98 9.58 11.43
CA LEU A 123 7.66 8.23 10.96
C LEU A 123 7.95 7.15 12.02
N ILE A 124 8.99 7.31 12.85
CA ILE A 124 9.24 6.42 13.99
C ILE A 124 8.05 6.48 14.95
N ILE A 125 7.61 7.68 15.32
CA ILE A 125 6.48 7.88 16.25
C ILE A 125 5.20 7.26 15.67
N VAL A 126 4.85 7.61 14.43
CA VAL A 126 3.63 7.12 13.75
C VAL A 126 3.66 5.60 13.57
N GLY A 127 4.78 5.03 13.12
CA GLY A 127 4.92 3.58 13.00
C GLY A 127 4.85 2.87 14.36
N SER A 128 5.42 3.47 15.42
CA SER A 128 5.34 2.94 16.78
C SER A 128 3.91 2.91 17.29
N LEU A 129 3.14 3.98 17.02
CA LEU A 129 1.72 4.03 17.37
C LEU A 129 0.93 2.93 16.66
N VAL A 130 1.17 2.70 15.36
CA VAL A 130 0.48 1.64 14.59
C VAL A 130 0.86 0.23 15.08
N VAL A 131 2.13 0.00 15.45
CA VAL A 131 2.56 -1.27 16.06
C VAL A 131 1.90 -1.45 17.43
N GLY A 132 1.93 -0.43 18.29
CA GLY A 132 1.32 -0.45 19.62
C GLY A 132 -0.20 -0.69 19.57
N LEU A 133 -0.91 0.02 18.69
CA LEU A 133 -2.35 -0.20 18.45
C LEU A 133 -2.64 -1.60 17.93
N GLY A 134 -1.73 -2.17 17.13
CA GLY A 134 -1.87 -3.56 16.70
C GLY A 134 -1.74 -4.56 17.84
N TYR A 135 -0.83 -4.32 18.80
CA TYR A 135 -0.70 -5.19 19.97
C TYR A 135 -1.92 -5.07 20.88
N LEU A 136 -2.39 -3.83 21.11
CA LEU A 136 -3.65 -3.58 21.82
C LEU A 136 -4.80 -4.32 21.13
N GLN A 137 -4.93 -4.18 19.82
CA GLN A 137 -5.93 -4.91 19.04
C GLN A 137 -5.77 -6.44 19.21
N TYR A 138 -4.57 -6.98 19.06
CA TYR A 138 -4.36 -8.44 19.12
C TYR A 138 -4.77 -9.03 20.48
N PHE A 139 -4.46 -8.36 21.59
CA PHE A 139 -4.77 -8.85 22.93
C PHE A 139 -6.22 -8.57 23.38
N PHE A 140 -6.77 -7.41 23.06
CA PHE A 140 -8.08 -6.98 23.57
C PHE A 140 -9.22 -7.12 22.54
N TYR A 141 -8.90 -7.24 21.25
CA TYR A 141 -9.88 -7.27 20.16
C TYR A 141 -9.43 -8.22 19.03
N SER A 142 -9.37 -9.51 19.36
CA SER A 142 -8.77 -10.56 18.51
C SER A 142 -9.69 -11.09 17.41
N ASN A 143 -10.92 -10.56 17.27
CA ASN A 143 -11.92 -11.06 16.34
C ASN A 143 -12.63 -9.92 15.58
N LEU A 144 -12.54 -9.94 14.25
CA LEU A 144 -13.17 -8.96 13.36
C LEU A 144 -14.58 -9.36 12.88
N ARG A 145 -15.07 -10.55 13.25
CA ARG A 145 -16.37 -11.09 12.80
C ARG A 145 -17.55 -10.18 13.09
N ASN A 146 -17.50 -9.43 14.18
CA ASN A 146 -18.54 -8.46 14.51
C ASN A 146 -18.67 -7.32 13.48
N LEU A 147 -17.70 -7.10 12.59
CA LEU A 147 -17.76 -6.11 11.52
C LEU A 147 -18.02 -6.73 10.13
N TYR A 148 -18.31 -8.03 10.05
CA TYR A 148 -18.58 -8.72 8.78
C TYR A 148 -19.75 -8.09 8.01
N TYR A 149 -20.80 -7.64 8.72
CA TYR A 149 -21.96 -6.98 8.11
C TYR A 149 -21.64 -5.66 7.41
N LEU A 150 -20.50 -5.03 7.73
CA LEU A 150 -19.99 -3.82 7.06
C LEU A 150 -19.13 -4.14 5.82
N GLY A 151 -18.94 -5.42 5.49
CA GLY A 151 -18.14 -5.85 4.33
C GLY A 151 -16.66 -6.11 4.62
N TRP A 152 -16.27 -6.20 5.89
CA TRP A 152 -14.93 -6.63 6.32
C TRP A 152 -14.81 -8.15 6.35
N ASP A 153 -13.63 -8.67 5.99
CA ASP A 153 -13.36 -10.10 6.03
C ASP A 153 -13.25 -10.62 7.47
N GLU A 154 -13.72 -11.85 7.71
CA GLU A 154 -13.56 -12.46 9.01
C GLU A 154 -12.07 -12.78 9.28
N HIS A 155 -11.51 -12.15 10.31
CA HIS A 155 -10.15 -12.39 10.76
C HIS A 155 -10.15 -12.68 12.27
N MET A 156 -9.81 -13.92 12.63
CA MET A 156 -9.72 -14.36 14.02
C MET A 156 -8.28 -14.68 14.40
N HIS A 157 -7.87 -14.24 15.59
CA HIS A 157 -6.55 -14.49 16.17
C HIS A 157 -5.38 -13.98 15.31
N ARG A 158 -5.59 -12.89 14.59
CA ARG A 158 -4.58 -12.25 13.74
C ARG A 158 -4.45 -10.78 14.10
N MET A 159 -3.23 -10.27 14.01
CA MET A 159 -2.96 -8.85 14.15
C MET A 159 -3.26 -8.14 12.82
N PHE A 160 -4.24 -7.25 12.85
CA PHE A 160 -4.66 -6.42 11.71
C PHE A 160 -4.53 -4.91 11.99
N SER A 161 -4.32 -4.52 13.26
CA SER A 161 -4.09 -3.13 13.68
C SER A 161 -5.15 -2.17 13.11
N VAL A 162 -4.76 -0.96 12.76
CA VAL A 162 -5.64 0.11 12.26
C VAL A 162 -6.12 -0.14 10.83
N PHE A 163 -5.60 -1.17 10.15
CA PHE A 163 -5.92 -1.46 8.75
C PHE A 163 -7.13 -2.38 8.58
N LEU A 164 -7.59 -3.02 9.67
CA LEU A 164 -8.67 -4.02 9.65
C LEU A 164 -8.44 -5.19 8.66
N ASP A 165 -7.21 -5.35 8.18
CA ASP A 165 -6.75 -6.46 7.34
C ASP A 165 -5.30 -6.83 7.71
N PRO A 166 -5.03 -8.10 8.07
CA PRO A 166 -3.71 -8.56 8.50
C PRO A 166 -2.68 -8.63 7.36
N ASN A 167 -3.09 -8.74 6.10
CA ASN A 167 -2.19 -8.73 4.96
C ASN A 167 -1.64 -7.32 4.72
N PHE A 168 -2.50 -6.29 4.76
CA PHE A 168 -2.05 -4.89 4.66
C PHE A 168 -1.27 -4.46 5.90
N ALA A 169 -1.70 -4.89 7.10
CA ALA A 169 -0.94 -4.65 8.33
C ALA A 169 0.45 -5.26 8.27
N GLY A 170 0.56 -6.52 7.84
CA GLY A 170 1.84 -7.21 7.68
C GLY A 170 2.75 -6.50 6.68
N ALA A 171 2.23 -6.09 5.53
CA ALA A 171 3.00 -5.32 4.54
C ALA A 171 3.52 -3.99 5.11
N PHE A 172 2.69 -3.26 5.86
CA PHE A 172 3.11 -2.04 6.55
C PHE A 172 4.18 -2.32 7.61
N PHE A 173 4.01 -3.34 8.47
CA PHE A 173 4.98 -3.69 9.49
C PHE A 173 6.33 -4.08 8.88
N VAL A 174 6.36 -4.77 7.73
CA VAL A 174 7.61 -5.03 7.01
C VAL A 174 8.25 -3.75 6.52
N LEU A 175 7.49 -2.82 5.93
CA LEU A 175 8.03 -1.53 5.51
C LEU A 175 8.60 -0.72 6.68
N PHE A 176 7.91 -0.73 7.83
CA PHE A 176 8.38 -0.07 9.04
C PHE A 176 9.62 -0.75 9.62
N PHE A 177 9.66 -2.09 9.62
CA PHE A 177 10.81 -2.88 10.04
C PHE A 177 12.06 -2.55 9.20
N LEU A 178 11.94 -2.50 7.87
CA LEU A 178 13.06 -2.09 6.99
C LEU A 178 13.55 -0.67 7.32
N PHE A 179 12.63 0.25 7.56
CA PHE A 179 12.96 1.62 7.95
C PHE A 179 13.71 1.66 9.30
N LEU A 180 13.25 0.89 10.29
CA LEU A 180 13.89 0.76 11.59
C LEU A 180 15.27 0.10 11.52
N ILE A 181 15.51 -0.87 10.63
CA ILE A 181 16.86 -1.41 10.37
C ILE A 181 17.81 -0.26 10.01
N GLY A 182 17.39 0.62 9.09
CA GLY A 182 18.19 1.77 8.66
C GLY A 182 18.51 2.74 9.82
N VAL A 183 17.55 2.97 10.72
CA VAL A 183 17.74 3.82 11.92
C VAL A 183 18.67 3.13 12.94
N PHE A 184 18.41 1.86 13.23
CA PHE A 184 19.16 1.07 14.20
C PHE A 184 20.62 0.91 13.80
N LEU A 185 20.91 0.61 12.53
CA LEU A 185 22.28 0.46 12.06
C LEU A 185 23.07 1.77 12.10
N LYS A 186 22.40 2.93 12.02
CA LYS A 186 23.03 4.24 12.11
C LYS A 186 23.33 4.64 13.56
N ASN A 187 22.36 4.48 14.46
CA ASN A 187 22.42 5.04 15.81
C ASN A 187 22.76 4.01 16.90
N LYS A 188 22.60 2.71 16.61
CA LYS A 188 22.75 1.58 17.55
C LYS A 188 22.01 1.76 18.89
N ASN A 189 20.90 2.49 18.88
CA ASN A 189 20.12 2.79 20.08
C ASN A 189 19.28 1.57 20.50
N ILE A 190 19.33 1.22 21.78
CA ILE A 190 18.57 0.11 22.39
C ILE A 190 17.07 0.26 22.14
N SER A 191 16.51 1.46 22.27
CA SER A 191 15.08 1.71 22.03
C SER A 191 14.65 1.37 20.59
N ALA A 192 15.49 1.70 19.61
CA ALA A 192 15.26 1.32 18.22
C ALA A 192 15.37 -0.19 18.01
N GLY A 193 16.26 -0.87 18.74
CA GLY A 193 16.37 -2.33 18.75
C GLY A 193 15.14 -3.03 19.34
N ILE A 194 14.61 -2.52 20.46
CA ILE A 194 13.37 -3.04 21.08
C ILE A 194 12.20 -2.86 20.11
N LEU A 195 12.03 -1.66 19.55
CA LEU A 195 10.95 -1.38 18.60
C LEU A 195 11.07 -2.24 17.33
N LEU A 196 12.29 -2.49 16.85
CA LEU A 196 12.55 -3.40 15.73
C LEU A 196 12.08 -4.83 16.06
N MET A 197 12.38 -5.35 17.25
CA MET A 197 11.93 -6.68 17.68
C MET A 197 10.40 -6.75 17.86
N LEU A 198 9.78 -5.71 18.44
CA LEU A 198 8.33 -5.61 18.53
C LEU A 198 7.67 -5.56 17.14
N THR A 199 8.25 -4.83 16.20
CA THR A 199 7.74 -4.78 14.82
C THR A 199 7.90 -6.13 14.12
N LEU A 200 9.01 -6.83 14.35
CA LEU A 200 9.21 -8.18 13.82
C LEU A 200 8.18 -9.17 14.40
N GLY A 201 7.94 -9.12 15.71
CA GLY A 201 6.87 -9.89 16.35
C GLY A 201 5.50 -9.58 15.76
N ALA A 202 5.19 -8.31 15.52
CA ALA A 202 3.96 -7.88 14.87
C ALA A 202 3.76 -8.49 13.49
N VAL A 203 4.82 -8.56 12.66
CA VAL A 203 4.75 -9.24 11.35
C VAL A 203 4.30 -10.69 11.50
N PHE A 204 4.89 -11.45 12.44
CA PHE A 204 4.52 -12.85 12.67
C PHE A 204 3.09 -13.02 13.18
N LEU A 205 2.64 -12.15 14.09
CA LEU A 205 1.28 -12.17 14.64
C LEU A 205 0.20 -11.83 13.59
N THR A 206 0.56 -11.29 12.43
CA THR A 206 -0.39 -11.13 11.32
C THR A 206 -0.77 -12.46 10.65
N PHE A 207 0.06 -13.49 10.79
CA PHE A 207 -0.04 -14.76 10.04
C PHE A 207 -0.27 -14.56 8.53
N SER A 208 0.28 -13.47 7.96
CA SER A 208 0.19 -13.19 6.52
C SER A 208 1.36 -13.80 5.77
N ARG A 209 1.08 -14.81 4.93
CA ARG A 209 2.07 -15.41 4.03
C ARG A 209 2.76 -14.39 3.13
N SER A 210 1.99 -13.47 2.55
CA SER A 210 2.55 -12.47 1.63
C SER A 210 3.47 -11.51 2.37
N ALA A 211 3.15 -11.17 3.62
CA ALA A 211 4.02 -10.36 4.47
C ALA A 211 5.30 -11.11 4.88
N LEU A 212 5.24 -12.41 5.17
CA LEU A 212 6.43 -13.21 5.47
C LEU A 212 7.37 -13.33 4.25
N ILE A 213 6.81 -13.60 3.08
CA ILE A 213 7.59 -13.63 1.82
C ILE A 213 8.20 -12.24 1.56
N MET A 214 7.41 -11.18 1.73
CA MET A 214 7.88 -9.80 1.62
C MET A 214 9.04 -9.54 2.58
N LEU A 215 8.90 -9.88 3.87
CA LEU A 215 9.93 -9.71 4.90
C LEU A 215 11.25 -10.35 4.49
N ILE A 216 11.20 -11.62 4.07
CA ILE A 216 12.41 -12.38 3.68
C ILE A 216 13.08 -11.71 2.49
N ILE A 217 12.34 -11.43 1.41
CA ILE A 217 12.93 -10.92 0.17
C ILE A 217 13.47 -9.50 0.35
N SER A 218 12.67 -8.59 0.92
CA SER A 218 13.08 -7.19 1.06
C SER A 218 14.21 -7.02 2.05
N SER A 219 14.18 -7.74 3.18
CA SER A 219 15.25 -7.65 4.18
C SER A 219 16.53 -8.32 3.68
N SER A 220 16.42 -9.45 2.97
CA SER A 220 17.59 -10.09 2.34
C SER A 220 18.23 -9.17 1.32
N LEU A 221 17.43 -8.55 0.44
CA LEU A 221 17.93 -7.57 -0.53
C LEU A 221 18.59 -6.39 0.18
N LEU A 222 17.96 -5.84 1.22
CA LEU A 222 18.54 -4.76 2.02
C LEU A 222 19.90 -5.17 2.60
N PHE A 223 20.01 -6.33 3.24
CA PHE A 223 21.25 -6.80 3.84
C PHE A 223 22.33 -7.13 2.79
N VAL A 224 21.97 -7.63 1.61
CA VAL A 224 22.91 -7.82 0.50
C VAL A 224 23.47 -6.46 0.05
N LEU A 225 22.60 -5.49 -0.21
CA LEU A 225 22.99 -4.14 -0.65
C LEU A 225 23.78 -3.37 0.41
N MET A 226 23.62 -3.71 1.68
CA MET A 226 24.40 -3.15 2.80
C MET A 226 25.66 -3.96 3.12
N HIS A 227 25.97 -5.03 2.38
CA HIS A 227 27.09 -5.94 2.65
C HIS A 227 27.06 -6.58 4.07
N LYS A 228 25.86 -6.86 4.59
CA LYS A 228 25.60 -7.40 5.94
C LYS A 228 24.97 -8.81 5.89
N LYS A 229 25.53 -9.70 5.07
CA LYS A 229 24.95 -11.02 4.73
C LYS A 229 24.63 -11.94 5.92
N ILE A 230 25.35 -11.83 7.05
CA ILE A 230 25.09 -12.65 8.26
C ILE A 230 23.66 -12.47 8.81
N TRP A 231 23.08 -11.27 8.66
CA TRP A 231 21.72 -10.99 9.11
C TRP A 231 20.65 -11.74 8.31
N ILE A 232 20.98 -12.19 7.11
CA ILE A 232 20.10 -13.05 6.30
C ILE A 232 19.94 -14.40 7.01
N ALA A 233 21.05 -15.04 7.39
CA ALA A 233 21.00 -16.31 8.11
C ALA A 233 20.24 -16.20 9.43
N ILE A 234 20.45 -15.12 10.18
CA ILE A 234 19.72 -14.84 11.44
C ILE A 234 18.22 -14.69 11.17
N LEU A 235 17.83 -13.89 10.17
CA LEU A 235 16.42 -13.68 9.81
C LEU A 235 15.74 -15.00 9.40
N PHE A 236 16.40 -15.81 8.58
CA PHE A 236 15.89 -17.13 8.19
C PHE A 236 15.77 -18.06 9.40
N GLY A 237 16.78 -18.12 10.26
CA GLY A 237 16.74 -18.91 11.50
C GLY A 237 15.57 -18.53 12.41
N ILE A 238 15.37 -17.23 12.65
CA ILE A 238 14.23 -16.72 13.43
C ILE A 238 12.90 -17.09 12.77
N THR A 239 12.79 -16.91 11.45
CA THR A 239 11.56 -17.21 10.72
C THR A 239 11.20 -18.70 10.80
N ILE A 240 12.18 -19.58 10.59
CA ILE A 240 11.99 -21.04 10.71
C ILE A 240 11.61 -21.41 12.14
N LEU A 241 12.29 -20.86 13.15
CA LEU A 241 11.99 -21.11 14.55
C LEU A 241 10.54 -20.73 14.88
N VAL A 242 10.10 -19.52 14.51
CA VAL A 242 8.75 -19.02 14.78
C VAL A 242 7.69 -19.85 14.06
N ILE A 243 7.91 -20.22 12.79
CA ILE A 243 6.99 -21.07 12.03
C ILE A 243 6.88 -22.45 12.69
N THR A 244 8.01 -23.06 13.06
CA THR A 244 8.03 -24.37 13.73
C THR A 244 7.29 -24.32 15.07
N MET A 245 7.51 -23.29 15.88
CA MET A 245 6.80 -23.10 17.15
C MET A 245 5.30 -22.85 16.96
N SER A 246 4.92 -22.16 15.90
CA SER A 246 3.52 -21.84 15.58
C SER A 246 2.78 -23.00 14.92
N SER A 247 3.50 -23.98 14.36
CA SER A 247 2.93 -25.08 13.58
C SER A 247 1.91 -25.92 14.37
N ARG A 248 2.08 -26.03 15.69
CA ARG A 248 1.12 -26.69 16.59
C ARG A 248 -0.29 -26.06 16.59
N TYR A 249 -0.40 -24.82 16.15
CA TYR A 249 -1.66 -24.07 16.09
C TYR A 249 -2.25 -24.01 14.67
N PHE A 250 -1.62 -24.64 13.67
CA PHE A 250 -2.12 -24.65 12.29
C PHE A 250 -3.39 -25.49 12.08
N SER A 251 -3.88 -26.16 13.13
CA SER A 251 -5.25 -26.69 13.17
C SER A 251 -6.31 -25.57 13.09
N ILE A 252 -5.98 -24.34 13.46
CA ILE A 252 -6.85 -23.17 13.33
C ILE A 252 -6.64 -22.54 11.94
N GLU A 253 -7.64 -22.65 11.07
CA GLU A 253 -7.53 -22.29 9.65
C GLU A 253 -7.11 -20.83 9.37
N ASN A 254 -7.51 -19.90 10.24
CA ASN A 254 -7.17 -18.48 10.07
C ASN A 254 -5.68 -18.18 10.26
N ILE A 255 -4.98 -18.96 11.09
CA ILE A 255 -3.55 -18.80 11.37
C ILE A 255 -2.68 -19.86 10.68
N ASN A 256 -3.31 -20.81 9.99
CA ASN A 256 -2.63 -21.82 9.19
C ASN A 256 -1.92 -21.18 7.99
N LEU A 257 -0.59 -21.12 8.06
CA LEU A 257 0.23 -20.62 6.95
C LEU A 257 0.20 -21.55 5.72
N PHE A 258 -0.27 -22.79 5.84
CA PHE A 258 -0.36 -23.75 4.73
C PHE A 258 -1.77 -23.88 4.14
N ARG A 259 -2.72 -23.01 4.53
CA ARG A 259 -4.10 -23.05 4.02
C ARG A 259 -4.21 -22.95 2.50
N ILE A 260 -5.09 -23.74 1.91
CA ILE A 260 -5.26 -23.80 0.45
C ILE A 260 -6.32 -22.80 -0.03
N VAL A 261 -7.40 -22.61 0.74
CA VAL A 261 -8.58 -21.79 0.38
C VAL A 261 -8.21 -20.39 -0.11
N SER A 262 -7.36 -19.68 0.64
CA SER A 262 -6.92 -18.32 0.27
C SER A 262 -6.05 -18.28 -1.00
N SER A 263 -5.33 -19.37 -1.31
CA SER A 263 -4.53 -19.45 -2.53
C SER A 263 -5.42 -19.73 -3.75
N GLU A 264 -6.42 -20.60 -3.60
CA GLU A 264 -7.40 -20.90 -4.65
C GLU A 264 -8.24 -19.67 -5.01
N ALA A 265 -8.69 -18.91 -4.01
CA ALA A 265 -9.42 -17.66 -4.23
C ALA A 265 -8.59 -16.66 -5.06
N ARG A 266 -7.31 -16.48 -4.73
CA ARG A 266 -6.40 -15.59 -5.48
C ARG A 266 -6.12 -16.08 -6.90
N LEU A 267 -6.03 -17.40 -7.09
CA LEU A 267 -5.89 -17.98 -8.43
C LEU A 267 -7.16 -17.78 -9.26
N ALA A 268 -8.34 -17.88 -8.64
CA ALA A 268 -9.61 -17.60 -9.30
C ALA A 268 -9.71 -16.12 -9.72
N THR A 269 -9.41 -15.18 -8.82
CA THR A 269 -9.42 -13.73 -9.13
C THR A 269 -8.39 -13.37 -10.21
N ALA A 270 -7.23 -14.03 -10.22
CA ALA A 270 -6.24 -13.86 -11.28
C ALA A 270 -6.74 -14.36 -12.65
N LYS A 271 -7.41 -15.52 -12.70
CA LYS A 271 -8.02 -16.05 -13.94
C LYS A 271 -9.12 -15.13 -14.47
N GLU A 272 -9.98 -14.61 -13.59
CA GLU A 272 -10.98 -13.61 -13.92
C GLU A 272 -10.34 -12.35 -14.53
N ALA A 273 -9.27 -11.84 -13.90
CA ALA A 273 -8.55 -10.66 -14.39
C ALA A 273 -7.91 -10.90 -15.76
N VAL A 274 -7.30 -12.07 -15.98
CA VAL A 274 -6.73 -12.45 -17.29
C VAL A 274 -7.83 -12.50 -18.37
N ARG A 275 -9.02 -13.02 -18.05
CA ARG A 275 -10.15 -13.03 -19.00
C ARG A 275 -10.54 -11.61 -19.43
N ILE A 276 -10.58 -10.66 -18.49
CA ILE A 276 -10.88 -9.24 -18.77
C ILE A 276 -9.74 -8.56 -19.55
N ILE A 277 -8.48 -8.89 -19.24
CA ILE A 277 -7.32 -8.38 -19.98
C ILE A 277 -7.39 -8.83 -21.44
N LEU A 278 -7.66 -10.11 -21.69
CA LEU A 278 -7.70 -10.66 -23.04
C LEU A 278 -8.85 -10.11 -23.89
N SER A 279 -9.97 -9.74 -23.29
CA SER A 279 -11.10 -9.13 -24.00
C SER A 279 -10.90 -7.64 -24.29
N ARG A 280 -10.12 -6.91 -23.46
CA ARG A 280 -9.80 -5.49 -23.69
C ARG A 280 -8.30 -5.19 -23.49
N PRO A 281 -7.41 -5.71 -24.37
CA PRO A 281 -5.97 -5.72 -24.10
C PRO A 281 -5.28 -4.36 -24.21
N ILE A 282 -5.77 -3.45 -25.06
CA ILE A 282 -5.05 -2.21 -25.37
C ILE A 282 -5.25 -1.14 -24.30
N PHE A 283 -6.51 -0.80 -24.02
CA PHE A 283 -6.90 0.27 -23.09
C PHE A 283 -7.59 -0.24 -21.82
N GLY A 284 -7.81 -1.54 -21.67
CA GLY A 284 -8.50 -2.08 -20.51
C GLY A 284 -9.98 -1.68 -20.45
N VAL A 285 -10.58 -1.90 -19.28
CA VAL A 285 -11.99 -1.60 -19.01
C VAL A 285 -12.23 -0.21 -18.43
N GLY A 286 -11.18 0.57 -18.15
CA GLY A 286 -11.25 1.85 -17.44
C GLY A 286 -10.53 1.81 -16.09
N PHE A 287 -9.75 2.85 -15.77
CA PHE A 287 -9.03 2.89 -14.49
C PHE A 287 -10.00 2.77 -13.31
N ASN A 288 -9.78 1.78 -12.45
CA ASN A 288 -10.61 1.52 -11.27
C ASN A 288 -12.11 1.30 -11.59
N SER A 289 -12.45 0.77 -12.78
CA SER A 289 -13.80 0.33 -13.15
C SER A 289 -13.99 -1.20 -13.05
N TYR A 290 -12.98 -1.91 -12.52
CA TYR A 290 -12.93 -3.38 -12.49
C TYR A 290 -14.15 -4.03 -11.83
N ARG A 291 -14.68 -3.42 -10.76
CA ARG A 291 -15.90 -3.88 -10.09
C ARG A 291 -17.09 -3.95 -11.06
N TYR A 292 -17.26 -2.95 -11.90
CA TYR A 292 -18.34 -2.87 -12.89
C TYR A 292 -18.09 -3.84 -14.04
N ALA A 293 -16.84 -3.98 -14.49
CA ALA A 293 -16.46 -4.99 -15.46
C ALA A 293 -16.80 -6.42 -15.00
N LYS A 294 -16.66 -6.75 -13.71
CA LYS A 294 -17.07 -8.08 -13.21
C LYS A 294 -18.57 -8.36 -13.43
N LEU A 295 -19.43 -7.34 -13.41
CA LEU A 295 -20.86 -7.50 -13.66
C LEU A 295 -21.13 -7.71 -15.15
N ASP A 296 -20.54 -6.86 -16.00
CA ASP A 296 -20.69 -6.95 -17.45
C ASP A 296 -20.25 -8.32 -18.01
N TYR A 297 -19.25 -8.93 -17.39
CA TYR A 297 -18.74 -10.26 -17.77
C TYR A 297 -19.48 -11.42 -17.08
N GLY A 298 -20.53 -11.15 -16.31
CA GLY A 298 -21.31 -12.17 -15.60
C GLY A 298 -20.52 -12.91 -14.52
N LEU A 299 -19.45 -12.31 -14.00
CA LEU A 299 -18.62 -12.91 -12.94
C LEU A 299 -19.23 -12.71 -11.55
N ARG A 300 -20.20 -11.79 -11.42
CA ARG A 300 -20.95 -11.52 -10.19
C ARG A 300 -22.41 -11.27 -10.54
N ASN A 301 -23.32 -11.88 -9.77
CA ASN A 301 -24.77 -11.86 -10.09
C ASN A 301 -25.63 -11.09 -9.06
N ASN A 302 -25.09 -10.73 -7.88
CA ASN A 302 -25.89 -10.19 -6.77
C ASN A 302 -25.39 -8.81 -6.31
N LYS A 303 -26.31 -7.87 -6.03
CA LYS A 303 -26.03 -6.49 -5.52
C LYS A 303 -25.20 -6.41 -4.23
N LEU A 304 -24.97 -7.53 -3.53
CA LEU A 304 -24.06 -7.65 -2.39
C LEU A 304 -22.60 -7.26 -2.73
N TYR A 305 -22.21 -7.24 -4.02
CA TYR A 305 -20.88 -6.82 -4.47
C TYR A 305 -20.51 -5.36 -4.11
N LEU A 306 -21.51 -4.49 -3.89
CA LEU A 306 -21.28 -3.10 -3.52
C LEU A 306 -20.81 -2.95 -2.07
N ILE A 307 -21.16 -3.92 -1.22
CA ILE A 307 -20.86 -3.91 0.22
C ILE A 307 -19.47 -4.51 0.45
N SER A 308 -19.14 -5.60 -0.25
CA SER A 308 -17.84 -6.25 -0.10
C SER A 308 -16.66 -5.35 -0.52
N HIS A 309 -15.72 -5.18 0.41
CA HIS A 309 -14.49 -4.43 0.17
C HIS A 309 -13.52 -5.18 -0.77
N ALA A 310 -13.54 -6.52 -0.74
CA ALA A 310 -12.74 -7.36 -1.62
C ALA A 310 -13.19 -7.28 -3.09
N ASP A 311 -14.45 -6.92 -3.34
CA ASP A 311 -14.99 -6.90 -4.69
C ASP A 311 -14.61 -5.67 -5.53
N ALA A 312 -13.94 -4.66 -4.96
CA ALA A 312 -13.57 -3.43 -5.67
C ALA A 312 -12.44 -3.61 -6.71
N GLY A 313 -11.65 -4.68 -6.63
CA GLY A 313 -10.46 -4.86 -7.47
C GLY A 313 -10.05 -6.30 -7.69
N VAL A 314 -8.80 -6.47 -8.13
CA VAL A 314 -8.09 -7.75 -8.22
C VAL A 314 -7.09 -7.80 -7.07
N ASP A 315 -6.90 -8.97 -6.48
CA ASP A 315 -5.87 -9.16 -5.45
C ASP A 315 -4.49 -8.77 -5.98
N ASN A 316 -4.12 -9.15 -7.20
CA ASN A 316 -2.83 -8.78 -7.77
C ASN A 316 -2.85 -7.35 -8.35
N SER A 317 -1.99 -6.47 -7.82
CA SER A 317 -1.92 -5.06 -8.23
C SER A 317 -1.52 -4.88 -9.70
N PHE A 318 -0.67 -5.74 -10.23
CA PHE A 318 -0.22 -5.68 -11.63
C PHE A 318 -1.33 -6.11 -12.58
N LEU A 319 -2.06 -7.17 -12.23
CA LEU A 319 -3.25 -7.58 -12.98
C LEU A 319 -4.35 -6.52 -12.91
N PHE A 320 -4.51 -5.84 -11.76
CA PHE A 320 -5.41 -4.70 -11.65
C PHE A 320 -5.06 -3.59 -12.64
N VAL A 321 -3.79 -3.17 -12.72
CA VAL A 321 -3.35 -2.14 -13.69
C VAL A 321 -3.56 -2.61 -15.13
N ALA A 322 -3.15 -3.83 -15.46
CA ALA A 322 -3.30 -4.37 -16.81
C ALA A 322 -4.77 -4.50 -17.22
N ALA A 323 -5.65 -4.99 -16.34
CA ALA A 323 -7.08 -5.13 -16.63
C ALA A 323 -7.76 -3.77 -16.79
N THR A 324 -7.41 -2.81 -15.94
CA THR A 324 -8.09 -1.51 -15.91
C THR A 324 -7.56 -0.53 -16.95
N THR A 325 -6.26 -0.55 -17.27
CA THR A 325 -5.64 0.42 -18.19
C THR A 325 -5.10 -0.18 -19.49
N GLY A 326 -5.16 -1.50 -19.62
CA GLY A 326 -4.59 -2.25 -20.74
C GLY A 326 -3.07 -2.23 -20.76
N ILE A 327 -2.49 -2.77 -21.83
CA ILE A 327 -1.03 -2.87 -22.00
C ILE A 327 -0.36 -1.49 -22.05
N VAL A 328 -1.04 -0.47 -22.60
CA VAL A 328 -0.50 0.89 -22.72
C VAL A 328 -0.28 1.49 -21.34
N GLY A 329 -1.31 1.48 -20.48
CA GLY A 329 -1.18 1.99 -19.12
C GLY A 329 -0.24 1.15 -18.27
N PHE A 330 -0.23 -0.18 -18.46
CA PHE A 330 0.71 -1.07 -17.77
C PHE A 330 2.18 -0.76 -18.08
N ILE A 331 2.53 -0.54 -19.35
CA ILE A 331 3.89 -0.15 -19.74
C ILE A 331 4.27 1.21 -19.14
N LEU A 332 3.37 2.19 -19.16
CA LEU A 332 3.61 3.50 -18.56
C LEU A 332 3.77 3.43 -17.04
N TYR A 333 3.04 2.54 -16.38
CA TYR A 333 3.18 2.26 -14.96
C TYR A 333 4.55 1.64 -14.63
N LEU A 334 4.99 0.65 -15.40
CA LEU A 334 6.34 0.08 -15.25
C LEU A 334 7.43 1.10 -15.55
N PHE A 335 7.22 1.97 -16.53
CA PHE A 335 8.14 3.07 -16.84
C PHE A 335 8.28 4.04 -15.67
N LEU A 336 7.18 4.42 -15.00
CA LEU A 336 7.23 5.21 -13.76
C LEU A 336 8.12 4.55 -12.70
N TRP A 337 7.91 3.26 -12.43
CA TRP A 337 8.72 2.54 -11.45
C TRP A 337 10.19 2.45 -11.84
N PHE A 338 10.49 2.19 -13.11
CA PHE A 338 11.85 2.21 -13.62
C PHE A 338 12.55 3.56 -13.36
N ARG A 339 11.84 4.69 -13.55
CA ARG A 339 12.39 6.02 -13.26
C ARG A 339 12.61 6.24 -11.76
N ILE A 340 11.71 5.73 -10.92
CA ILE A 340 11.85 5.77 -9.46
C ILE A 340 13.08 4.97 -9.02
N PHE A 341 13.27 3.74 -9.52
CA PHE A 341 14.41 2.89 -9.16
C PHE A 341 15.76 3.57 -9.42
N LYS A 342 15.88 4.37 -10.49
CA LYS A 342 17.12 5.09 -10.81
C LYS A 342 17.54 6.13 -9.77
N ILE A 343 16.61 6.65 -8.97
CA ILE A 343 16.92 7.66 -7.95
C ILE A 343 16.67 7.14 -6.52
N ALA A 344 16.17 5.92 -6.39
CA ALA A 344 15.80 5.33 -5.11
C ALA A 344 17.04 5.02 -4.28
N SER A 345 16.99 5.37 -2.99
CA SER A 345 18.00 4.91 -2.02
C SER A 345 17.93 3.40 -1.81
N ILE A 346 18.99 2.80 -1.27
CA ILE A 346 19.02 1.36 -0.92
C ILE A 346 17.79 0.92 -0.11
N LEU A 347 17.36 1.72 0.87
CA LEU A 347 16.15 1.44 1.65
C LEU A 347 14.90 1.44 0.77
N ALA A 348 14.75 2.47 -0.08
CA ALA A 348 13.62 2.56 -0.99
C ALA A 348 13.60 1.41 -2.01
N ILE A 349 14.75 1.00 -2.55
CA ILE A 349 14.87 -0.16 -3.45
C ILE A 349 14.37 -1.42 -2.74
N ALA A 350 14.82 -1.68 -1.52
CA ALA A 350 14.37 -2.83 -0.73
C ALA A 350 12.86 -2.78 -0.43
N SER A 351 12.33 -1.60 -0.06
CA SER A 351 10.89 -1.40 0.18
C SER A 351 10.04 -1.62 -1.08
N ILE A 352 10.47 -1.09 -2.24
CA ILE A 352 9.77 -1.27 -3.52
C ILE A 352 9.79 -2.75 -3.92
N ALA A 353 10.95 -3.42 -3.84
CA ALA A 353 11.06 -4.84 -4.15
C ALA A 353 10.14 -5.70 -3.27
N GLY A 354 10.11 -5.42 -1.96
CA GLY A 354 9.18 -6.08 -1.04
C GLY A 354 7.72 -5.88 -1.42
N ILE A 355 7.32 -4.63 -1.66
CA ILE A 355 5.94 -4.32 -2.04
C ILE A 355 5.58 -4.93 -3.39
N PHE A 356 6.50 -5.01 -4.35
CA PHE A 356 6.24 -5.67 -5.64
C PHE A 356 5.91 -7.14 -5.45
N ILE A 357 6.67 -7.84 -4.60
CA ILE A 357 6.36 -9.24 -4.28
C ILE A 357 5.02 -9.36 -3.55
N ASN A 358 4.79 -8.54 -2.52
CA ASN A 358 3.51 -8.54 -1.81
C ASN A 358 2.33 -8.23 -2.75
N SER A 359 2.56 -7.39 -3.76
CA SER A 359 1.56 -6.96 -4.75
C SER A 359 1.16 -8.03 -5.74
N LEU A 360 1.86 -9.17 -5.77
CA LEU A 360 1.42 -10.36 -6.49
C LEU A 360 0.25 -11.05 -5.79
N PHE A 361 0.07 -10.80 -4.48
CA PHE A 361 -0.90 -11.50 -3.63
C PHE A 361 -2.03 -10.62 -3.11
N ILE A 362 -1.80 -9.31 -2.95
CA ILE A 362 -2.80 -8.31 -2.49
C ILE A 362 -2.59 -6.97 -3.19
N ASN A 363 -3.63 -6.12 -3.25
CA ASN A 363 -3.59 -4.88 -4.03
C ASN A 363 -2.82 -3.75 -3.32
N SER A 364 -1.61 -4.05 -2.84
CA SER A 364 -0.84 -3.16 -1.96
C SER A 364 -0.30 -1.90 -2.64
N LEU A 365 -0.06 -1.92 -3.95
CA LEU A 365 0.42 -0.72 -4.67
C LEU A 365 -0.64 0.38 -4.79
N PHE A 366 -1.92 0.04 -4.58
CA PHE A 366 -3.06 0.95 -4.62
C PHE A 366 -3.73 1.14 -3.25
N TYR A 367 -3.15 0.54 -2.19
CA TYR A 367 -3.63 0.73 -0.83
C TYR A 367 -3.10 2.05 -0.24
N PRO A 368 -3.98 3.01 0.14
CA PRO A 368 -3.57 4.38 0.46
C PRO A 368 -2.46 4.52 1.51
N PHE A 369 -2.51 3.72 2.58
CA PHE A 369 -1.51 3.76 3.65
C PHE A 369 -0.13 3.28 3.19
N ILE A 370 -0.09 2.20 2.40
CA ILE A 370 1.16 1.69 1.82
C ILE A 370 1.71 2.68 0.80
N MET A 371 0.84 3.25 -0.05
CA MET A 371 1.23 4.30 -0.99
C MET A 371 1.88 5.48 -0.28
N LEU A 372 1.22 6.04 0.73
CA LEU A 372 1.75 7.18 1.47
C LEU A 372 3.13 6.89 2.05
N TRP A 373 3.26 5.77 2.76
CA TRP A 373 4.53 5.36 3.36
C TRP A 373 5.64 5.18 2.31
N LEU A 374 5.31 4.50 1.20
CA LEU A 374 6.27 4.22 0.13
C LEU A 374 6.74 5.51 -0.56
N TRP A 375 5.82 6.42 -0.92
CA TRP A 375 6.16 7.70 -1.54
C TRP A 375 7.01 8.59 -0.61
N ILE A 376 6.74 8.54 0.70
CA ILE A 376 7.57 9.24 1.71
C ILE A 376 8.99 8.66 1.74
N ILE A 377 9.15 7.33 1.84
CA ILE A 377 10.47 6.68 1.87
C ILE A 377 11.27 6.99 0.61
N ILE A 378 10.63 6.99 -0.56
CA ILE A 378 11.27 7.32 -1.83
C ILE A 378 11.75 8.78 -1.79
N ALA A 379 10.93 9.72 -1.29
CA ALA A 379 11.25 11.15 -1.32
C ALA A 379 12.30 11.63 -0.30
N ILE A 380 12.38 11.01 0.89
CA ILE A 380 13.23 11.50 2.00
C ILE A 380 14.71 11.56 1.64
N LYS A 381 15.21 10.66 0.77
CA LYS A 381 16.62 10.61 0.37
C LYS A 381 16.92 11.17 -1.01
N VAL A 382 15.90 11.68 -1.70
CA VAL A 382 16.09 12.41 -2.96
C VAL A 382 16.60 13.81 -2.60
N ASN A 383 17.90 14.02 -2.74
CA ASN A 383 18.52 15.34 -2.60
C ASN A 383 18.53 16.08 -3.95
N ARG A 384 18.64 17.41 -3.83
CA ARG A 384 18.44 18.46 -4.85
C ARG A 384 18.81 18.09 -6.28
#